data_AF-A0A9J7EBP6-F1
#
_entry.id   AF-A0A9J7EBP6-F1
#
_cell.length_a   1.000
_cell.length_b   1.000
_cell.length_c   1.000
_cell.angle_alpha   90.00
_cell.angle_beta   90.00
_cell.angle_gamma   90.00
#
_symmetry.space_group_name_H-M   'P 1'
#
loop_
_entity.id
_entity.type
_entity.pdbx_description
1 polymer ?
#
loop_
_entity_poly.entity_id
_entity_poly.type
_entity_poly.pdbx_seq_one_letter_code
_entity_poly.pdbx_strand_id
1 'polypeptide(L)'
;MFIKTLIITSFLTTYVVSDSCVTYNFEENFDDTAGSYGICSSGWSAWILDEYSNLNLDGPDERSTKFITPRRDASTSCWSSSVFTISPGGTLDVKIYMDSEDSGGSIDLFVFYDGTNTIAGIGFVNSQTIKGWYTMNVPLSTSSTIKAYISILGVASTSSTVLVDSFRYKPPGMNESLCQTYEDPPTTPVPTTTPQPTTTTVPTTIPEPTTNEPTTTSESTTTPRPTTTIAPTVTSPVSTTASPCVSPPTDAEDTTWFWTKIIIGLIIILNLIVLVLTCIIFYELGRRKAVVPSLRREVSTPQ
;
A
#
# COMPACT_ATOMS: atom_id res chain seq x y z
N MET A 1 -0.16 -37.86 -30.24
CA MET A 1 0.70 -37.41 -29.11
C MET A 1 0.57 -35.90 -28.88
N PHE A 2 0.59 -35.06 -29.92
CA PHE A 2 0.43 -33.58 -29.82
C PHE A 2 -0.84 -33.06 -29.10
N ILE A 3 -2.00 -33.73 -29.23
CA ILE A 3 -3.26 -33.31 -28.57
C ILE A 3 -3.20 -33.48 -27.04
N LYS A 4 -2.44 -34.45 -26.52
CA LYS A 4 -2.29 -34.62 -25.06
C LYS A 4 -1.41 -33.54 -24.44
N THR A 5 -0.41 -33.05 -25.17
CA THR A 5 0.48 -31.99 -24.71
C THR A 5 -0.23 -30.64 -24.62
N LEU A 6 -1.17 -30.36 -25.54
CA LEU A 6 -1.91 -29.10 -25.62
C LEU A 6 -3.00 -28.96 -24.52
N ILE A 7 -3.61 -30.07 -24.10
CA ILE A 7 -4.56 -30.08 -22.98
C ILE A 7 -3.81 -29.84 -21.65
N ILE A 8 -2.61 -30.43 -21.47
CA ILE A 8 -1.82 -30.25 -20.24
C ILE A 8 -1.28 -28.82 -20.12
N THR A 9 -0.90 -28.16 -21.23
CA THR A 9 -0.49 -26.73 -21.20
C THR A 9 -1.66 -25.77 -20.98
N SER A 10 -2.89 -26.15 -21.39
CA SER A 10 -4.10 -25.35 -21.14
C SER A 10 -4.59 -25.39 -19.68
N PHE A 11 -4.22 -26.42 -18.90
CA PHE A 11 -4.57 -26.50 -17.47
C PHE A 11 -3.51 -25.88 -16.55
N LEU A 12 -2.33 -25.52 -17.06
CA LEU A 12 -1.24 -24.91 -16.29
C LEU A 12 -1.19 -23.37 -16.39
N THR A 13 -2.09 -22.73 -17.15
CA THR A 13 -2.04 -21.28 -17.45
C THR A 13 -3.11 -20.43 -16.77
N THR A 14 -3.93 -20.97 -15.85
CA THR A 14 -5.01 -20.20 -15.21
C THR A 14 -4.89 -20.06 -13.68
N TYR A 15 -3.69 -20.11 -13.11
CA TYR A 15 -3.43 -19.51 -11.81
C TYR A 15 -2.82 -18.12 -11.99
N VAL A 16 -3.54 -17.21 -12.65
CA VAL A 16 -3.34 -15.79 -12.39
C VAL A 16 -4.32 -15.43 -11.27
N VAL A 17 -3.99 -15.85 -10.04
CA VAL A 17 -4.55 -15.23 -8.84
C VAL A 17 -3.82 -13.90 -8.69
N SER A 18 -4.33 -12.86 -9.34
CA SER A 18 -3.95 -11.50 -8.98
C SER A 18 -5.23 -10.70 -8.73
N ASP A 19 -5.90 -11.10 -7.65
CA ASP A 19 -6.56 -10.14 -6.77
C ASP A 19 -5.42 -9.47 -6.01
N SER A 20 -4.98 -8.30 -6.48
CA SER A 20 -3.77 -7.62 -5.99
C SER A 20 -3.95 -7.14 -4.55
N CYS A 21 -2.90 -7.27 -3.73
CA CYS A 21 -2.78 -6.51 -2.50
C CYS A 21 -2.91 -5.02 -2.81
N VAL A 22 -3.66 -4.28 -1.99
CA VAL A 22 -3.76 -2.83 -2.09
C VAL A 22 -3.17 -2.25 -0.83
N THR A 23 -2.15 -1.42 -0.95
CA THR A 23 -1.49 -0.75 0.17
C THR A 23 -1.60 0.76 0.01
N TYR A 24 -1.62 1.45 1.14
CA TYR A 24 -1.59 2.90 1.18
C TYR A 24 -0.92 3.36 2.47
N ASN A 25 0.08 4.22 2.33
CA ASN A 25 0.94 4.67 3.44
C ASN A 25 1.02 6.19 3.58
N PHE A 26 0.22 6.96 2.83
CA PHE A 26 0.17 8.43 2.86
C PHE A 26 1.49 9.18 2.61
N GLU A 27 2.57 8.48 2.24
CA GLU A 27 3.86 9.11 1.94
C GLU A 27 3.78 10.00 0.68
N GLU A 28 2.99 9.55 -0.31
CA GLU A 28 2.80 10.19 -1.60
C GLU A 28 1.31 10.22 -2.00
N ASN A 29 0.95 11.13 -2.92
CA ASN A 29 -0.36 11.19 -3.60
C ASN A 29 -1.61 11.35 -2.70
N PHE A 30 -1.44 11.96 -1.53
CA PHE A 30 -2.58 12.27 -0.66
C PHE A 30 -3.62 13.19 -1.33
N ASP A 31 -3.17 14.23 -2.03
CA ASP A 31 -4.04 15.25 -2.63
C ASP A 31 -4.90 14.71 -3.79
N ASP A 32 -4.43 13.67 -4.50
CA ASP A 32 -5.14 13.09 -5.66
C ASP A 32 -6.29 12.16 -5.27
N THR A 33 -6.41 11.82 -3.99
CA THR A 33 -7.37 10.83 -3.48
C THR A 33 -8.23 11.31 -2.31
N ALA A 34 -7.97 12.49 -1.75
CA ALA A 34 -8.54 12.86 -0.47
C ALA A 34 -9.97 13.46 -0.54
N GLY A 35 -10.92 12.71 0.04
CA GLY A 35 -11.88 13.29 0.98
C GLY A 35 -13.30 13.59 0.50
N SER A 36 -13.60 13.50 -0.80
CA SER A 36 -14.94 13.83 -1.31
C SER A 36 -15.69 12.65 -1.95
N TYR A 37 -15.16 11.43 -1.87
CA TYR A 37 -15.84 10.25 -2.37
C TYR A 37 -16.76 9.61 -1.31
N GLY A 38 -17.90 9.07 -1.76
CA GLY A 38 -18.82 8.31 -0.91
C GLY A 38 -19.38 9.13 0.23
N ILE A 39 -19.46 8.54 1.44
CA ILE A 39 -20.07 9.20 2.60
C ILE A 39 -19.35 10.48 3.04
N CYS A 40 -18.05 10.64 2.73
CA CYS A 40 -17.27 11.82 3.06
C CYS A 40 -17.65 13.06 2.24
N SER A 41 -18.48 12.93 1.18
CA SER A 41 -18.97 14.08 0.41
C SER A 41 -19.94 14.98 1.19
N SER A 42 -20.33 14.59 2.40
CA SER A 42 -21.46 15.17 3.16
C SER A 42 -21.11 16.42 3.99
N GLY A 43 -20.07 17.17 3.63
CA GLY A 43 -19.68 18.40 4.33
C GLY A 43 -18.96 18.18 5.66
N TRP A 44 -18.42 16.98 5.89
CA TRP A 44 -17.51 16.73 7.02
C TRP A 44 -16.14 17.37 6.77
N SER A 45 -15.42 17.66 7.86
CA SER A 45 -14.05 18.16 7.78
C SER A 45 -13.16 17.10 7.10
N ALA A 46 -12.23 17.52 6.26
CA ALA A 46 -11.23 16.60 5.73
C ALA A 46 -10.24 16.20 6.83
N TRP A 47 -9.70 14.98 6.73
CA TRP A 47 -8.48 14.63 7.48
C TRP A 47 -7.30 15.48 7.01
N ILE A 48 -6.35 15.70 7.91
CA ILE A 48 -5.14 16.48 7.66
C ILE A 48 -3.98 15.51 7.50
N LEU A 49 -3.20 15.68 6.44
CA LEU A 49 -1.89 15.02 6.30
C LEU A 49 -0.87 15.78 7.15
N ASP A 50 -0.12 15.05 7.96
CA ASP A 50 0.88 15.60 8.89
C ASP A 50 2.11 14.67 8.95
N GLU A 51 3.17 15.12 9.61
CA GLU A 51 4.46 14.43 9.71
C GLU A 51 4.76 14.01 11.15
N TYR A 52 5.39 12.83 11.33
CA TYR A 52 5.79 12.34 12.66
C TYR A 52 6.76 13.27 13.39
N SER A 53 7.57 14.01 12.62
CA SER A 53 8.49 15.04 13.11
C SER A 53 7.80 16.12 13.95
N ASN A 54 6.51 16.40 13.68
CA ASN A 54 5.72 17.39 14.40
C ASN A 54 5.18 16.88 15.75
N LEU A 55 5.11 15.56 15.95
CA LEU A 55 4.56 14.94 17.17
C LEU A 55 5.61 14.42 18.15
N ASN A 56 6.89 14.39 17.75
CA ASN A 56 7.95 13.70 18.49
C ASN A 56 7.53 12.25 18.84
N LEU A 57 6.94 11.57 17.85
CA LEU A 57 6.45 10.21 17.93
C LEU A 57 7.14 9.39 16.83
N ASP A 58 7.70 8.23 17.20
CA ASP A 58 8.25 7.31 16.21
C ASP A 58 7.12 6.64 15.41
N GLY A 59 7.28 6.62 14.09
CA GLY A 59 6.40 5.89 13.18
C GLY A 59 6.43 4.38 13.46
N PRO A 60 5.44 3.61 12.95
CA PRO A 60 5.38 2.17 13.14
C PRO A 60 6.38 1.42 12.24
N ASP A 61 6.99 2.11 11.28
CA ASP A 61 8.05 1.65 10.38
C ASP A 61 9.04 2.82 10.21
N GLU A 62 10.34 2.53 10.09
CA GLU A 62 11.39 3.56 9.95
C GLU A 62 11.25 4.40 8.66
N ARG A 63 10.52 3.87 7.66
CA ARG A 63 10.24 4.56 6.40
C ARG A 63 8.96 5.39 6.43
N SER A 64 8.17 5.26 7.50
CA SER A 64 6.93 6.03 7.65
C SER A 64 7.26 7.42 8.20
N THR A 65 7.04 8.44 7.38
CA THR A 65 7.30 9.84 7.72
C THR A 65 6.02 10.65 7.84
N LYS A 66 4.92 10.19 7.23
CA LYS A 66 3.63 10.88 7.19
C LYS A 66 2.49 10.03 7.74
N PHE A 67 1.44 10.72 8.15
CA PHE A 67 0.20 10.09 8.58
C PHE A 67 -0.98 11.02 8.32
N ILE A 68 -2.19 10.51 8.46
CA ILE A 68 -3.40 11.35 8.48
C ILE A 68 -3.98 11.43 9.88
N THR A 69 -4.46 12.60 10.28
CA THR A 69 -5.09 12.85 11.59
C THR A 69 -6.39 13.65 11.40
N PRO A 70 -7.44 13.40 12.20
CA PRO A 70 -8.63 14.24 12.16
C PRO A 70 -8.31 15.60 12.79
N ARG A 71 -9.16 16.60 12.53
CA ARG A 71 -9.06 17.88 13.22
C ARG A 71 -9.18 17.72 14.73
N ARG A 72 -8.32 18.42 15.47
CA ARG A 72 -8.29 18.43 16.94
C ARG A 72 -9.23 19.47 17.54
N ASP A 73 -10.45 19.55 17.03
CA ASP A 73 -11.50 20.48 17.44
C ASP A 73 -12.77 19.75 17.92
N ALA A 74 -12.65 18.45 18.20
CA ALA A 74 -13.75 17.54 18.52
C ALA A 74 -14.83 17.43 17.41
N SER A 75 -14.56 17.92 16.20
CA SER A 75 -15.40 17.69 15.03
C SER A 75 -15.05 16.37 14.34
N THR A 76 -16.04 15.76 13.70
CA THR A 76 -15.81 14.58 12.87
C THR A 76 -15.10 14.98 11.58
N SER A 77 -13.96 14.34 11.34
CA SER A 77 -13.26 14.39 10.06
C SER A 77 -13.50 13.11 9.26
N CYS A 78 -13.52 13.20 7.93
CA CYS A 78 -13.75 12.06 7.04
C CYS A 78 -12.74 12.01 5.90
N TRP A 79 -12.28 10.81 5.61
CA TRP A 79 -11.42 10.50 4.48
C TRP A 79 -11.94 9.26 3.78
N SER A 80 -11.92 9.26 2.45
CA SER A 80 -12.27 8.09 1.64
C SER A 80 -11.13 7.74 0.71
N SER A 81 -10.91 6.44 0.49
CA SER A 81 -9.94 5.94 -0.49
C SER A 81 -10.47 6.06 -1.92
N SER A 82 -9.58 5.82 -2.89
CA SER A 82 -9.98 5.44 -4.24
C SER A 82 -10.70 4.09 -4.25
N VAL A 83 -11.42 3.80 -5.34
CA VAL A 83 -12.12 2.53 -5.54
C VAL A 83 -11.12 1.44 -5.93
N PHE A 84 -11.17 0.30 -5.25
CA PHE A 84 -10.36 -0.89 -5.54
C PHE A 84 -11.21 -2.16 -5.49
N THR A 85 -10.65 -3.27 -5.95
CA THR A 85 -11.34 -4.56 -6.01
C THR A 85 -11.10 -5.36 -4.73
N ILE A 86 -12.16 -5.91 -4.13
CA ILE A 86 -12.08 -6.83 -3.00
C ILE A 86 -12.76 -8.17 -3.32
N SER A 87 -12.18 -9.25 -2.84
CA SER A 87 -12.64 -10.63 -3.00
C SER A 87 -13.15 -11.26 -1.69
N PRO A 88 -14.06 -12.26 -1.78
CA PRO A 88 -14.64 -12.95 -0.62
C PRO A 88 -13.59 -13.51 0.33
N GLY A 89 -13.73 -13.21 1.63
CA GLY A 89 -12.77 -13.67 2.65
C GLY A 89 -11.48 -12.86 2.73
N GLY A 90 -11.39 -11.74 1.99
CA GLY A 90 -10.31 -10.79 2.17
C GLY A 90 -10.41 -10.03 3.50
N THR A 91 -9.32 -9.39 3.89
CA THR A 91 -9.21 -8.67 5.17
C THR A 91 -8.52 -7.33 4.97
N LEU A 92 -8.99 -6.29 5.65
CA LEU A 92 -8.33 -4.98 5.69
C LEU A 92 -7.59 -4.82 7.02
N ASP A 93 -6.29 -4.56 6.96
CA ASP A 93 -5.48 -4.19 8.12
C ASP A 93 -5.25 -2.67 8.09
N VAL A 94 -5.52 -1.97 9.19
CA VAL A 94 -5.26 -0.53 9.32
C VAL A 94 -4.39 -0.26 10.54
N LYS A 95 -3.27 0.44 10.33
CA LYS A 95 -2.33 0.85 11.37
C LYS A 95 -2.75 2.21 11.91
N ILE A 96 -3.05 2.23 13.20
CA ILE A 96 -3.54 3.42 13.89
C ILE A 96 -2.74 3.66 15.15
N TYR A 97 -2.69 4.92 15.58
CA TYR A 97 -2.20 5.28 16.90
C TYR A 97 -3.25 6.14 17.59
N MET A 98 -3.49 5.83 18.86
CA MET A 98 -4.31 6.65 19.74
C MET A 98 -3.59 6.87 21.06
N ASP A 99 -3.43 8.13 21.45
CA ASP A 99 -3.10 8.48 22.82
C ASP A 99 -3.99 9.64 23.25
N SER A 100 -4.84 9.39 24.23
CA SER A 100 -5.66 10.44 24.82
C SER A 100 -5.73 10.27 26.32
N GLU A 101 -5.69 11.40 27.03
CA GLU A 101 -6.03 11.47 28.45
C GLU A 101 -7.55 11.46 28.67
N ASP A 102 -8.32 11.76 27.62
CA ASP A 102 -9.78 11.78 27.62
C ASP A 102 -10.39 10.66 26.74
N SER A 103 -11.71 10.51 26.82
CA SER A 103 -12.47 9.58 25.97
C SER A 103 -12.86 10.19 24.61
N GLY A 104 -12.18 11.25 24.17
CA GLY A 104 -12.56 12.06 23.01
C GLY A 104 -12.02 11.58 21.67
N GLY A 105 -11.19 10.54 21.65
CA GLY A 105 -10.60 9.99 20.43
C GLY A 105 -11.34 8.76 19.93
N SER A 106 -11.76 8.76 18.65
CA SER A 106 -12.33 7.56 18.00
C SER A 106 -12.01 7.50 16.52
N ILE A 107 -11.98 6.27 15.99
CA ILE A 107 -11.90 5.97 14.56
C ILE A 107 -12.97 4.93 14.23
N ASP A 108 -13.84 5.30 13.29
CA ASP A 108 -14.84 4.41 12.70
C ASP A 108 -14.43 4.16 11.25
N LEU A 109 -14.26 2.89 10.90
CA LEU A 109 -13.88 2.46 9.57
C LEU A 109 -15.01 1.69 8.90
N PHE A 110 -15.31 2.07 7.67
CA PHE A 110 -16.30 1.42 6.83
C PHE A 110 -15.67 1.03 5.50
N VAL A 111 -16.03 -0.15 5.00
CA VAL A 111 -15.73 -0.55 3.62
C VAL A 111 -17.05 -0.66 2.89
N PHE A 112 -17.28 0.17 1.88
CA PHE A 112 -18.52 0.23 1.13
C PHE A 112 -18.37 -0.37 -0.27
N TYR A 113 -19.45 -0.96 -0.75
CA TYR A 113 -19.58 -1.39 -2.14
C TYR A 113 -19.68 -0.15 -3.02
N ASP A 114 -18.90 -0.14 -4.10
CA ASP A 114 -18.92 0.97 -5.04
C ASP A 114 -20.30 1.18 -5.69
N GLY A 115 -20.74 2.43 -5.79
CA GLY A 115 -22.05 2.80 -6.34
C GLY A 115 -23.27 2.42 -5.49
N THR A 116 -23.07 1.90 -4.28
CA THR A 116 -24.15 1.54 -3.35
C THR A 116 -23.82 1.96 -1.91
N ASN A 117 -24.78 1.81 -1.00
CA ASN A 117 -24.57 2.03 0.45
C ASN A 117 -24.41 0.70 1.21
N THR A 118 -24.11 -0.40 0.53
CA THR A 118 -23.90 -1.70 1.18
C THR A 118 -22.51 -1.75 1.81
N ILE A 119 -22.45 -2.20 3.07
CA ILE A 119 -21.21 -2.31 3.85
C ILE A 119 -20.63 -3.71 3.67
N ALA A 120 -19.38 -3.78 3.23
CA ALA A 120 -18.58 -5.01 3.14
C ALA A 120 -17.83 -5.33 4.44
N GLY A 121 -17.44 -4.31 5.21
CA GLY A 121 -16.67 -4.46 6.43
C GLY A 121 -16.78 -3.23 7.32
N ILE A 122 -16.63 -3.44 8.63
CA ILE A 122 -16.75 -2.39 9.63
C ILE A 122 -15.77 -2.61 10.77
N GLY A 123 -15.18 -1.53 11.28
CA GLY A 123 -14.27 -1.55 12.41
C GLY A 123 -14.41 -0.30 13.26
N PHE A 124 -14.32 -0.44 14.58
CA PHE A 124 -14.49 0.64 15.54
C PHE A 124 -13.43 0.54 16.62
N VAL A 125 -12.80 1.67 16.93
CA VAL A 125 -11.85 1.79 18.04
C VAL A 125 -11.93 3.18 18.63
N ASN A 126 -11.67 3.26 19.94
CA ASN A 126 -11.65 4.52 20.67
C ASN A 126 -10.51 4.55 21.70
N SER A 127 -10.20 5.73 22.21
CA SER A 127 -9.12 5.96 23.16
C SER A 127 -9.28 5.23 24.51
N GLN A 128 -10.48 4.74 24.83
CA GLN A 128 -10.70 3.90 26.03
C GLN A 128 -10.28 2.44 25.79
N THR A 129 -10.32 1.98 24.53
CA THR A 129 -10.02 0.59 24.15
C THR A 129 -8.55 0.36 23.79
N ILE A 130 -7.88 1.38 23.25
CA ILE A 130 -6.51 1.28 22.78
C ILE A 130 -5.70 2.50 23.24
N LYS A 131 -4.43 2.27 23.58
CA LYS A 131 -3.44 3.31 23.85
C LYS A 131 -2.12 2.93 23.18
N GLY A 132 -1.57 3.82 22.38
CA GLY A 132 -0.42 3.58 21.51
C GLY A 132 -0.80 2.99 20.15
N TRP A 133 0.16 2.32 19.53
CA TRP A 133 0.02 1.66 18.23
C TRP A 133 -0.94 0.47 18.29
N TYR A 134 -1.85 0.40 17.32
CA TYR A 134 -2.82 -0.68 17.18
C TYR A 134 -3.00 -1.03 15.70
N THR A 135 -3.30 -2.30 15.42
CA THR A 135 -3.65 -2.76 14.07
C THR A 135 -5.09 -3.22 14.09
N MET A 136 -5.98 -2.43 13.49
CA MET A 136 -7.38 -2.81 13.30
C MET A 136 -7.46 -3.82 12.16
N ASN A 137 -8.04 -4.99 12.44
CA ASN A 137 -8.27 -6.03 11.46
C ASN A 137 -9.76 -6.12 11.14
N VAL A 138 -10.14 -5.86 9.89
CA VAL A 138 -11.54 -5.78 9.44
C VAL A 138 -11.78 -6.87 8.40
N PRO A 139 -12.44 -7.99 8.77
CA PRO A 139 -12.80 -9.03 7.81
C PRO A 139 -13.88 -8.53 6.84
N LEU A 140 -13.73 -8.82 5.55
CA LEU A 140 -14.65 -8.37 4.52
C LEU A 140 -15.64 -9.49 4.15
N SER A 141 -16.92 -9.21 4.35
CA SER A 141 -18.02 -10.14 4.14
C SER A 141 -18.65 -9.93 2.76
N THR A 142 -17.98 -10.37 1.70
CA THR A 142 -18.50 -10.30 0.33
C THR A 142 -18.83 -11.68 -0.22
N SER A 143 -19.87 -11.78 -1.07
CA SER A 143 -20.29 -13.03 -1.72
C SER A 143 -19.61 -13.27 -3.08
N SER A 144 -19.05 -12.21 -3.66
CA SER A 144 -18.34 -12.21 -4.94
C SER A 144 -17.28 -11.11 -4.93
N THR A 145 -16.40 -11.12 -5.92
CA THR A 145 -15.44 -10.04 -6.14
C THR A 145 -16.17 -8.78 -6.58
N ILE A 146 -15.95 -7.68 -5.86
CA ILE A 146 -16.66 -6.40 -6.06
C ILE A 146 -15.67 -5.23 -6.06
N LYS A 147 -16.11 -4.11 -6.60
CA LYS A 147 -15.45 -2.82 -6.37
C LYS A 147 -15.91 -2.23 -5.05
N ALA A 148 -14.99 -1.68 -4.27
CA ALA A 148 -15.24 -1.11 -2.97
C ALA A 148 -14.33 0.10 -2.71
N TYR A 149 -14.68 0.90 -1.70
CA TYR A 149 -13.85 1.98 -1.18
C TYR A 149 -13.90 1.96 0.34
N ILE A 150 -12.86 2.52 0.97
CA ILE A 150 -12.77 2.68 2.42
C ILE A 150 -13.22 4.10 2.77
N SER A 151 -13.97 4.25 3.86
CA SER A 151 -14.21 5.54 4.50
C SER A 151 -13.81 5.46 5.96
N ILE A 152 -13.04 6.44 6.40
CA ILE A 152 -12.52 6.57 7.75
C ILE A 152 -13.10 7.85 8.35
N LEU A 153 -13.91 7.70 9.39
CA LEU A 153 -14.35 8.82 10.22
C LEU A 153 -13.50 8.85 11.47
N GLY A 154 -13.11 10.04 11.89
CA GLY A 154 -12.30 10.22 13.09
C GLY A 154 -12.72 11.45 13.87
N VAL A 155 -12.59 11.36 15.19
CA VAL A 155 -12.73 12.49 16.09
C VAL A 155 -11.48 12.55 16.96
N ALA A 156 -10.95 13.76 17.13
CA ALA A 156 -9.90 14.03 18.10
C ALA A 156 -10.25 15.28 18.92
N SER A 157 -10.11 15.19 20.23
CA SER A 157 -10.08 16.37 21.10
C SER A 157 -8.73 17.09 20.98
N THR A 158 -8.65 18.31 21.51
CA THR A 158 -7.42 19.12 21.53
C THR A 158 -6.25 18.45 22.27
N SER A 159 -6.56 17.59 23.23
CA SER A 159 -5.60 16.86 24.07
C SER A 159 -5.35 15.42 23.61
N SER A 160 -5.95 15.01 22.50
CA SER A 160 -5.78 13.66 21.96
C SER A 160 -4.89 13.65 20.72
N THR A 161 -4.12 12.57 20.58
CA THR A 161 -3.43 12.21 19.35
C THR A 161 -4.15 11.01 18.77
N VAL A 162 -4.79 11.20 17.61
CA VAL A 162 -5.46 10.14 16.85
C VAL A 162 -4.93 10.22 15.43
N LEU A 163 -4.39 9.11 14.91
CA LEU A 163 -3.87 9.08 13.55
C LEU A 163 -4.03 7.71 12.90
N VAL A 164 -4.01 7.72 11.57
CA VAL A 164 -3.91 6.53 10.71
C VAL A 164 -2.60 6.65 9.93
N ASP A 165 -1.74 5.65 10.10
CA ASP A 165 -0.44 5.56 9.42
C ASP A 165 -0.57 4.93 8.04
N SER A 166 -1.33 3.84 7.94
CA SER A 166 -1.40 3.08 6.71
C SER A 166 -2.54 2.09 6.75
N PHE A 167 -2.94 1.61 5.58
CA PHE A 167 -3.78 0.43 5.47
C PHE A 167 -3.30 -0.50 4.36
N ARG A 168 -3.69 -1.76 4.48
CA ARG A 168 -3.51 -2.76 3.43
C ARG A 168 -4.70 -3.70 3.36
N TYR A 169 -5.15 -3.96 2.14
CA TYR A 169 -6.10 -5.02 1.83
C TYR A 169 -5.35 -6.30 1.47
N LYS A 170 -5.67 -7.38 2.19
CA LYS A 170 -5.16 -8.74 1.98
C LYS A 170 -6.25 -9.62 1.33
N PRO A 171 -6.09 -10.00 0.06
CA PRO A 171 -6.93 -11.00 -0.59
C PRO A 171 -6.89 -12.35 0.13
N PRO A 172 -7.94 -13.17 0.02
CA PRO A 172 -7.96 -14.50 0.63
C PRO A 172 -6.82 -15.38 0.11
N GLY A 173 -6.09 -16.03 1.02
CA GLY A 173 -5.00 -16.95 0.68
C GLY A 173 -3.69 -16.29 0.21
N MET A 174 -3.60 -14.96 0.20
CA MET A 174 -2.35 -14.26 -0.09
C MET A 174 -1.35 -14.41 1.07
N ASN A 175 -0.08 -14.65 0.75
CA ASN A 175 1.00 -14.68 1.74
C ASN A 175 1.27 -13.25 2.26
N GLU A 176 1.36 -13.07 3.57
CA GLU A 176 1.58 -11.77 4.20
C GLU A 176 2.88 -11.09 3.75
N SER A 177 3.91 -11.87 3.40
CA SER A 177 5.18 -11.31 2.91
C SER A 177 5.07 -10.64 1.55
N LEU A 178 4.03 -10.95 0.77
CA LEU A 178 3.78 -10.35 -0.55
C LEU A 178 2.88 -9.11 -0.48
N CYS A 179 2.38 -8.79 0.71
CA CYS A 179 1.46 -7.66 0.94
C CYS A 179 2.01 -6.78 2.06
N GLN A 180 3.22 -6.25 1.84
CA GLN A 180 3.90 -5.33 2.75
C GLN A 180 3.54 -3.89 2.37
N THR A 181 3.23 -3.07 3.39
CA THR A 181 2.95 -1.64 3.20
C THR A 181 4.21 -0.89 2.76
N TYR A 182 5.35 -1.24 3.34
CA TYR A 182 6.64 -0.63 3.05
C TYR A 182 7.57 -1.71 2.51
N GLU A 183 7.95 -1.61 1.23
CA GLU A 183 8.85 -2.55 0.58
C GLU A 183 10.28 -2.30 0.98
N ASP A 184 11.01 -3.36 1.30
CA ASP A 184 12.44 -3.26 1.58
C ASP A 184 13.16 -2.72 0.34
N PRO A 185 14.08 -1.75 0.51
CA PRO A 185 14.85 -1.27 -0.62
C PRO A 185 15.49 -2.48 -1.29
N PRO A 186 15.44 -2.57 -2.63
CA PRO A 186 15.99 -3.71 -3.33
C PRO A 186 17.41 -3.90 -2.83
N THR A 187 17.66 -5.07 -2.23
CA THR A 187 18.98 -5.37 -1.71
C THR A 187 19.90 -5.43 -2.92
N THR A 188 20.53 -4.29 -3.23
CA THR A 188 21.49 -4.22 -4.30
C THR A 188 22.56 -5.23 -3.91
N PRO A 189 22.79 -6.29 -4.71
CA PRO A 189 23.74 -7.31 -4.34
C PRO A 189 25.05 -6.58 -4.08
N VAL A 190 25.52 -6.64 -2.83
CA VAL A 190 26.80 -6.04 -2.46
C VAL A 190 27.78 -6.57 -3.49
N PRO A 191 28.44 -5.69 -4.27
CA PRO A 191 29.32 -6.14 -5.34
C PRO A 191 30.29 -7.12 -4.71
N THR A 192 30.24 -8.38 -5.16
CA THR A 192 31.07 -9.43 -4.60
C THR A 192 32.50 -8.99 -4.84
N THR A 193 33.16 -8.50 -3.79
CA THR A 193 34.54 -8.06 -3.84
C THR A 193 35.32 -9.30 -4.23
N THR A 194 35.75 -9.35 -5.48
CA THR A 194 36.69 -10.38 -5.93
C THR A 194 37.90 -10.26 -4.99
N PRO A 195 38.29 -11.33 -4.28
CA PRO A 195 39.33 -11.23 -3.28
C PRO A 195 40.59 -10.68 -3.95
N GLN A 196 40.96 -9.46 -3.55
CA GLN A 196 42.23 -8.88 -3.95
C GLN A 196 43.34 -9.79 -3.43
N PRO A 197 44.36 -10.13 -4.25
CA PRO A 197 45.42 -11.04 -3.84
C PRO A 197 46.05 -10.55 -2.54
N THR A 198 45.96 -11.38 -1.50
CA THR A 198 46.51 -11.13 -0.17
C THR A 198 48.02 -10.96 -0.30
N THR A 199 48.50 -9.73 -0.16
CA THR A 199 49.95 -9.50 0.00
C THR A 199 50.27 -9.74 1.46
N THR A 200 50.94 -10.88 1.73
CA THR A 200 51.42 -11.25 3.06
C THR A 200 52.46 -10.24 3.54
N THR A 201 52.06 -9.31 4.40
CA THR A 201 52.98 -8.47 5.15
C THR A 201 53.41 -9.17 6.44
N VAL A 202 54.72 -9.28 6.60
CA VAL A 202 55.43 -9.85 7.75
C VAL A 202 55.09 -9.06 9.03
N PRO A 203 54.83 -9.72 10.17
CA PRO A 203 54.50 -9.05 11.43
C PRO A 203 55.74 -8.31 11.96
N THR A 204 55.62 -6.99 12.13
CA THR A 204 56.57 -6.20 12.92
C THR A 204 55.98 -5.96 14.29
N THR A 205 56.50 -6.68 15.27
CA THR A 205 56.21 -6.52 16.70
C THR A 205 56.88 -5.25 17.21
N ILE A 206 56.10 -4.28 17.71
CA ILE A 206 56.59 -3.19 18.55
C ILE A 206 55.93 -3.34 19.91
N PRO A 207 56.70 -3.43 21.01
CA PRO A 207 56.15 -3.46 22.35
C PRO A 207 55.74 -2.07 22.85
N GLU A 208 54.68 -2.13 23.64
CA GLU A 208 54.03 -1.12 24.48
C GLU A 208 54.99 -0.29 25.35
N PRO A 209 54.59 0.94 25.73
CA PRO A 209 54.73 1.26 27.15
C PRO A 209 53.42 1.75 27.76
N THR A 210 53.17 1.13 28.90
CA THR A 210 52.22 1.43 29.96
C THR A 210 52.41 2.86 30.48
N THR A 211 51.33 3.58 30.80
CA THR A 211 51.39 4.71 31.72
C THR A 211 50.14 4.73 32.59
N ASN A 212 50.36 4.42 33.86
CA ASN A 212 49.48 4.67 34.98
C ASN A 212 49.48 6.18 35.29
N GLU A 213 48.34 6.78 35.65
CA GLU A 213 48.06 7.20 37.04
C GLU A 213 46.81 8.12 37.16
N PRO A 214 46.23 8.22 38.38
CA PRO A 214 44.91 8.76 38.66
C PRO A 214 44.94 10.28 38.90
N THR A 215 43.81 10.89 39.27
CA THR A 215 43.56 11.58 40.57
C THR A 215 42.47 12.65 40.45
N THR A 216 41.64 12.74 41.51
CA THR A 216 41.02 13.95 42.14
C THR A 216 39.80 14.63 41.48
N THR A 217 38.63 14.66 42.15
CA THR A 217 38.15 15.68 43.13
C THR A 217 37.58 16.91 42.39
N SER A 218 36.34 17.36 42.55
CA SER A 218 35.68 18.00 43.71
C SER A 218 34.22 18.23 43.25
N GLU A 219 33.19 17.95 44.05
CA GLU A 219 32.59 18.82 45.08
C GLU A 219 31.49 19.75 44.55
N SER A 220 30.37 19.72 45.28
CA SER A 220 29.11 20.44 45.13
C SER A 220 29.20 21.89 44.64
N THR A 221 28.20 22.32 43.87
CA THR A 221 27.65 23.66 44.03
C THR A 221 26.13 23.65 43.87
N THR A 222 25.49 24.08 44.95
CA THR A 222 24.08 24.35 45.17
C THR A 222 23.66 25.70 44.55
N THR A 223 22.46 25.75 43.95
CA THR A 223 21.39 26.76 44.14
C THR A 223 21.71 28.24 43.81
N PRO A 224 20.92 28.96 42.95
CA PRO A 224 19.58 29.38 43.36
C PRO A 224 18.44 29.46 42.32
N ARG A 225 17.26 29.55 42.93
CA ARG A 225 15.86 29.77 42.48
C ARG A 225 15.64 31.22 41.98
N PRO A 226 14.38 31.61 41.69
CA PRO A 226 13.78 31.87 40.38
C PRO A 226 13.87 33.34 39.93
N THR A 227 13.59 33.64 38.65
CA THR A 227 13.33 35.03 38.20
C THR A 227 12.03 35.12 37.40
N THR A 228 11.01 35.53 38.14
CA THR A 228 9.95 36.51 37.88
C THR A 228 9.89 37.20 36.49
N THR A 229 8.72 37.04 35.87
CA THR A 229 7.88 38.04 35.19
C THR A 229 8.50 38.98 34.15
N ILE A 230 8.13 38.77 32.89
CA ILE A 230 7.75 39.87 31.99
C ILE A 230 6.54 39.41 31.15
N ALA A 231 5.45 40.17 31.22
CA ALA A 231 4.34 40.09 30.27
C ALA A 231 4.61 41.06 29.10
N PRO A 232 4.52 40.64 27.83
CA PRO A 232 4.29 41.54 26.71
C PRO A 232 2.79 41.57 26.40
N THR A 233 2.10 42.67 26.68
CA THR A 233 1.83 43.78 25.73
C THR A 233 1.02 43.32 24.52
N VAL A 234 -0.26 43.72 24.56
CA VAL A 234 -1.21 43.75 23.45
C VAL A 234 -0.69 44.64 22.33
N THR A 235 -0.62 44.15 21.09
CA THR A 235 -0.74 44.98 19.89
C THR A 235 -1.27 44.16 18.72
N SER A 236 -2.52 44.39 18.35
CA SER A 236 -3.06 44.01 17.04
C SER A 236 -2.47 44.92 15.95
N PRO A 237 -2.13 44.38 14.78
CA PRO A 237 -2.45 45.09 13.56
C PRO A 237 -3.31 44.23 12.62
N VAL A 238 -4.43 44.83 12.25
CA VAL A 238 -5.16 44.56 11.01
C VAL A 238 -4.22 44.81 9.84
N SER A 239 -4.08 43.84 8.92
CA SER A 239 -3.81 44.15 7.51
C SER A 239 -4.23 43.01 6.60
N THR A 240 -5.34 43.24 5.90
CA THR A 240 -5.83 42.52 4.74
C THR A 240 -4.76 42.54 3.64
N THR A 241 -4.30 41.36 3.22
CA THR A 241 -3.55 41.20 1.96
C THR A 241 -4.27 40.15 1.13
N ALA A 242 -4.91 40.60 0.05
CA ALA A 242 -5.51 39.74 -0.95
C ALA A 242 -4.41 38.93 -1.64
N SER A 243 -4.43 37.61 -1.47
CA SER A 243 -3.54 36.70 -2.17
C SER A 243 -4.02 36.53 -3.62
N PRO A 244 -3.14 36.60 -4.63
CA PRO A 244 -3.51 36.41 -6.03
C PRO A 244 -3.95 34.95 -6.25
N CYS A 245 -5.15 34.80 -6.83
CA CYS A 245 -5.66 33.54 -7.35
C CYS A 245 -4.71 33.04 -8.44
N VAL A 246 -3.86 32.08 -8.08
CA VAL A 246 -3.13 31.25 -9.03
C VAL A 246 -4.00 30.04 -9.29
N SER A 247 -4.62 30.01 -10.47
CA SER A 247 -5.34 28.85 -10.96
C SER A 247 -4.36 27.67 -11.06
N PRO A 248 -4.68 26.49 -10.50
CA PRO A 248 -3.84 25.31 -10.66
C PRO A 248 -3.75 24.93 -12.14
N PRO A 249 -2.61 24.41 -12.60
CA PRO A 249 -2.41 24.02 -13.99
C PRO A 249 -3.42 22.93 -14.37
N THR A 250 -4.14 23.22 -15.44
CA THR A 250 -5.05 22.33 -16.16
C THR A 250 -4.38 20.98 -16.45
N ASP A 251 -5.02 19.93 -15.94
CA ASP A 251 -5.12 18.57 -16.47
C ASP A 251 -3.92 18.07 -17.27
N ALA A 252 -2.98 17.43 -16.58
CA ALA A 252 -2.10 16.45 -17.21
C ALA A 252 -2.96 15.26 -17.63
N GLU A 253 -3.45 15.29 -18.87
CA GLU A 253 -4.24 14.20 -19.47
C GLU A 253 -3.53 12.85 -19.29
N ASP A 254 -4.26 11.94 -18.67
CA ASP A 254 -3.87 10.60 -18.25
C ASP A 254 -3.58 9.71 -19.48
N THR A 255 -2.35 9.79 -19.99
CA THR A 255 -1.87 9.02 -21.16
C THR A 255 -1.86 7.50 -20.95
N THR A 256 -2.03 7.03 -19.71
CA THR A 256 -2.00 5.60 -19.33
C THR A 256 -3.17 4.81 -19.92
N TRP A 257 -4.33 5.45 -20.06
CA TRP A 257 -5.55 4.83 -20.59
C TRP A 257 -5.41 4.46 -22.08
N PHE A 258 -4.70 5.27 -22.85
CA PHE A 258 -4.47 5.04 -24.28
C PHE A 258 -3.65 3.77 -24.52
N TRP A 259 -2.55 3.61 -23.77
CA TRP A 259 -1.67 2.44 -23.89
C TRP A 259 -2.37 1.14 -23.49
N THR A 260 -3.21 1.18 -22.44
CA THR A 260 -3.97 0.02 -21.97
C THR A 260 -4.89 -0.53 -23.08
N LYS A 261 -5.57 0.36 -23.83
CA LYS A 261 -6.43 -0.05 -24.96
C LYS A 261 -5.63 -0.69 -26.10
N ILE A 262 -4.45 -0.17 -26.40
CA ILE A 262 -3.57 -0.74 -27.45
C ILE A 262 -3.10 -2.14 -27.06
N ILE A 263 -2.66 -2.32 -25.82
CA ILE A 263 -2.17 -3.62 -25.33
C ILE A 263 -3.28 -4.68 -25.39
N ILE A 264 -4.49 -4.35 -24.92
CA ILE A 264 -5.65 -5.25 -25.00
C ILE A 264 -5.97 -5.60 -26.47
N GLY A 265 -5.95 -4.60 -27.37
CA GLY A 265 -6.16 -4.82 -28.80
C GLY A 265 -5.14 -5.77 -29.43
N LEU A 266 -3.85 -5.62 -29.10
CA LEU A 266 -2.78 -6.49 -29.58
C LEU A 266 -2.94 -7.93 -29.07
N ILE A 267 -3.33 -8.12 -27.80
CA ILE A 267 -3.58 -9.45 -27.23
C ILE A 267 -4.74 -10.14 -27.95
N ILE A 268 -5.84 -9.42 -28.24
CA ILE A 268 -6.99 -9.97 -28.97
C ILE A 268 -6.58 -10.38 -30.39
N ILE A 269 -5.86 -9.52 -31.12
CA ILE A 269 -5.37 -9.81 -32.48
C ILE A 269 -4.45 -11.03 -32.47
N LEU A 270 -3.52 -11.12 -31.51
CA LEU A 270 -2.62 -12.27 -31.37
C LEU A 270 -3.39 -13.58 -31.15
N ASN A 271 -4.38 -13.59 -30.27
CA ASN A 271 -5.23 -14.76 -30.04
C ASN A 271 -6.01 -15.16 -31.30
N LEU A 272 -6.50 -14.18 -32.07
CA LEU A 272 -7.24 -14.41 -33.31
C LEU A 272 -6.33 -15.00 -34.40
N ILE A 273 -5.07 -14.55 -34.50
CA ILE A 273 -4.05 -15.13 -35.39
C ILE A 273 -3.78 -16.58 -35.00
N VAL A 274 -3.58 -16.86 -33.71
CA VAL A 274 -3.34 -18.23 -33.21
C VAL A 274 -4.52 -19.14 -33.54
N LEU A 275 -5.75 -18.66 -33.37
CA LEU A 275 -6.97 -19.41 -33.72
C LEU A 275 -7.03 -19.73 -35.22
N VAL A 276 -6.78 -18.74 -36.09
CA VAL A 276 -6.79 -18.93 -37.55
C VAL A 276 -5.72 -19.92 -37.99
N LEU A 277 -4.48 -19.78 -37.47
CA LEU A 277 -3.40 -20.73 -37.76
C LEU A 277 -3.76 -22.14 -37.33
N THR A 278 -4.39 -22.28 -36.16
CA THR A 278 -4.87 -23.58 -35.66
C THR A 278 -5.92 -24.17 -36.59
N CYS A 279 -6.89 -23.38 -37.06
CA CYS A 279 -7.89 -23.80 -38.05
C CYS A 279 -7.26 -24.25 -39.37
N ILE A 280 -6.25 -23.52 -39.87
CA ILE A 280 -5.51 -23.89 -41.10
C ILE A 280 -4.80 -25.23 -40.92
N ILE A 281 -4.13 -25.44 -39.79
CA ILE A 281 -3.44 -26.71 -39.48
C ILE A 281 -4.45 -27.87 -39.45
N PHE A 282 -5.60 -27.70 -38.78
CA PHE A 282 -6.63 -28.73 -38.74
C PHE A 282 -7.24 -29.01 -40.12
N TYR A 283 -7.46 -27.96 -40.91
CA TYR A 283 -7.95 -28.09 -42.28
C TYR A 283 -6.99 -28.90 -43.16
N GLU A 284 -5.69 -28.59 -43.12
CA GLU A 284 -4.68 -29.31 -43.88
C GLU A 284 -4.51 -30.77 -43.41
N LEU A 285 -4.59 -31.02 -42.10
CA LEU A 285 -4.58 -32.38 -41.55
C LEU A 285 -5.81 -33.19 -42.01
N GLY A 286 -6.99 -32.57 -42.02
CA GLY A 286 -8.23 -33.20 -42.51
C GLY A 286 -8.17 -33.49 -44.01
N ARG A 287 -7.71 -32.51 -44.80
CA ARG A 287 -7.54 -32.63 -46.26
C ARG A 287 -6.60 -33.78 -46.62
N ARG A 288 -5.46 -33.92 -45.93
CA ARG A 288 -4.50 -35.03 -46.18
C ARG A 288 -5.10 -36.41 -45.90
N LYS A 289 -5.99 -36.54 -44.91
CA LYS A 289 -6.66 -37.83 -44.61
C LYS A 289 -7.69 -38.23 -45.67
N ALA A 290 -8.36 -37.26 -46.31
CA ALA A 290 -9.38 -37.54 -47.32
C ALA A 290 -8.81 -38.03 -48.66
N VAL A 291 -7.53 -37.77 -48.94
CA VAL A 291 -6.90 -38.09 -50.23
C VAL A 291 -6.25 -39.48 -50.25
N VAL A 292 -6.22 -40.23 -49.14
CA VAL A 292 -5.71 -41.61 -49.14
C VAL A 292 -6.69 -42.48 -49.93
N PRO A 293 -6.35 -42.93 -51.15
CA PRO A 293 -7.25 -43.75 -51.95
C PRO A 293 -7.48 -45.06 -51.22
N SER A 294 -8.74 -45.49 -51.16
CA SER A 294 -9.12 -46.84 -50.76
C SER A 294 -8.44 -47.84 -51.70
N LEU A 295 -7.21 -48.23 -51.38
CA LEU A 295 -6.54 -49.38 -51.99
C LEU A 295 -7.24 -50.62 -51.44
N ARG A 296 -8.36 -50.89 -52.11
CA ARG A 296 -9.05 -52.17 -52.32
C ARG A 296 -8.25 -53.35 -51.75
N ARG A 297 -8.71 -53.82 -50.59
CA ARG A 297 -8.37 -55.13 -50.03
C ARG A 297 -8.85 -56.19 -51.01
N GLU A 298 -7.96 -56.71 -51.85
CA GLU A 298 -8.23 -57.92 -52.62
C GLU A 298 -8.38 -59.08 -51.63
N VAL A 299 -9.57 -59.67 -51.67
CA VAL A 299 -9.94 -60.87 -50.93
C VAL A 299 -9.35 -62.05 -51.69
N SER A 300 -8.29 -62.66 -51.14
CA SER A 300 -7.83 -63.97 -51.57
C SER A 300 -8.63 -65.04 -50.85
N THR A 301 -9.57 -65.67 -51.55
CA THR A 301 -10.31 -66.85 -51.12
C THR A 301 -9.36 -68.07 -51.15
N PRO A 302 -9.18 -68.82 -50.05
CA PRO A 302 -8.47 -70.09 -50.10
C PRO A 302 -9.41 -71.21 -50.56
N GLN A 303 -8.87 -72.09 -51.39
CA GLN A 303 -9.49 -73.30 -51.94
C GLN A 303 -9.05 -74.52 -51.12
#